data_AF-A0A8S3HY17-F1
#
_entry.id   AF-A0A8S3HY17-F1
#
_cell.length_a   1.000
_cell.length_b   1.000
_cell.length_c   1.000
_cell.angle_alpha   90.00
_cell.angle_beta   90.00
_cell.angle_gamma   90.00
#
_symmetry.space_group_name_H-M   'P 1'
#
loop_
_entity.id
_entity.type
_entity.pdbx_description
1 polymer ?
#
loop_
_entity_poly.entity_id
_entity_poly.type
_entity_poly.pdbx_seq_one_letter_code
_entity_poly.pdbx_strand_id
1 'polypeptide(L)'
;TIRSPTGEIIFADVHQISQAIKNIPGRTSSAQLEISFQTSIPALGFNTYYFQAISEIDIEKKSSIERTYNEACILQNQNLRIEFDDQGNLKNITNRRKNFTVSFSAQGFYWYTSFPGNNSGPEFQASGAYFFRPLTPTPLPVSNTRNITCTYSNISQRASIVYNEWASQEIRLYDGANNVEMEWIVGPIPIDDNLGKEIIMRYDTDIQTNGLFYTDANGREMIERKRDYRPSWNYTVYESVSGNYYPIPSRVWIKDNQR
;
A
#
# COMPACT_ATOMS: atom_id res chain seq x y z
N THR A 1 5.31 27.61 -11.71
CA THR A 1 4.51 28.18 -10.60
C THR A 1 3.08 27.73 -10.71
N ILE A 2 2.38 27.61 -9.58
CA ILE A 2 0.95 27.31 -9.52
C ILE A 2 0.25 28.49 -8.83
N ARG A 3 -0.85 28.96 -9.43
CA ARG A 3 -1.70 30.01 -8.85
C ARG A 3 -3.06 29.47 -8.45
N SER A 4 -3.53 29.90 -7.29
CA SER A 4 -4.86 29.61 -6.75
C SER A 4 -5.96 30.35 -7.54
N PRO A 5 -7.26 30.07 -7.27
CA PRO A 5 -8.37 30.85 -7.82
C PRO A 5 -8.32 32.35 -7.49
N THR A 6 -7.65 32.72 -6.38
CA THR A 6 -7.47 34.13 -5.96
C THR A 6 -6.25 34.80 -6.60
N GLY A 7 -5.49 34.06 -7.43
CA GLY A 7 -4.27 34.54 -8.10
C GLY A 7 -3.00 34.42 -7.26
N GLU A 8 -3.10 33.98 -6.01
CA GLU A 8 -1.98 33.77 -5.10
C GLU A 8 -1.11 32.58 -5.53
N ILE A 9 0.20 32.70 -5.36
CA ILE A 9 1.13 31.58 -5.57
C ILE A 9 1.04 30.63 -4.38
N ILE A 10 0.87 29.33 -4.67
CA ILE A 10 0.74 28.27 -3.67
C ILE A 10 1.97 27.36 -3.65
N PHE A 11 2.16 26.70 -2.50
CA PHE A 11 3.22 25.72 -2.35
C PHE A 11 2.98 24.50 -3.24
N ALA A 12 4.04 24.06 -3.93
CA ALA A 12 4.02 22.86 -4.73
C ALA A 12 5.35 22.12 -4.60
N ASP A 13 5.27 20.81 -4.54
CA ASP A 13 6.42 19.93 -4.51
C ASP A 13 6.59 19.25 -5.86
N VAL A 14 7.83 19.14 -6.30
CA VAL A 14 8.20 18.49 -7.55
C VAL A 14 8.94 17.21 -7.21
N HIS A 15 8.39 16.10 -7.67
CA HIS A 15 8.89 14.76 -7.38
C HIS A 15 9.37 14.10 -8.66
N GLN A 16 10.38 13.24 -8.55
CA GLN A 16 10.71 12.33 -9.63
C GLN A 16 9.66 11.22 -9.69
N ILE A 17 9.13 10.97 -10.89
CA ILE A 17 8.30 9.80 -11.14
C ILE A 17 9.17 8.56 -10.89
N SER A 18 8.67 7.60 -10.12
CA SER A 18 9.44 6.40 -9.79
C SER A 18 9.73 5.55 -11.02
N GLN A 19 10.84 4.81 -10.97
CA GLN A 19 11.27 3.96 -12.08
C GLN A 19 10.23 2.88 -12.39
N ALA A 20 9.54 2.35 -11.38
CA ALA A 20 8.46 1.39 -11.54
C ALA A 20 7.33 1.95 -12.41
N ILE A 21 6.87 3.20 -12.16
CA ILE A 21 5.88 3.88 -13.00
C ILE A 21 6.41 4.09 -14.43
N LYS A 22 7.66 4.53 -14.57
CA LYS A 22 8.30 4.76 -15.89
C LYS A 22 8.36 3.47 -16.72
N ASN A 23 8.52 2.33 -16.07
CA ASN A 23 8.67 1.01 -16.68
C ASN A 23 7.34 0.27 -16.92
N ILE A 24 6.19 0.83 -16.52
CA ILE A 24 4.88 0.18 -16.73
C ILE A 24 4.72 -0.16 -18.23
N PRO A 25 4.48 -1.44 -18.59
CA PRO A 25 4.24 -1.83 -19.97
C PRO A 25 3.09 -1.03 -20.59
N GLY A 26 3.34 -0.47 -21.78
CA GLY A 26 2.35 0.35 -22.50
C GLY A 26 2.36 1.85 -22.13
N ARG A 27 3.20 2.30 -21.19
CA ARG A 27 3.38 3.73 -20.93
C ARG A 27 4.05 4.42 -22.11
N THR A 28 3.39 5.43 -22.67
CA THR A 28 3.88 6.24 -23.82
C THR A 28 4.31 7.66 -23.45
N SER A 29 4.17 8.06 -22.18
CA SER A 29 4.50 9.41 -21.70
C SER A 29 6.01 9.63 -21.54
N SER A 30 6.51 10.80 -21.95
CA SER A 30 7.90 11.23 -21.71
C SER A 30 8.10 11.93 -20.36
N ALA A 31 7.03 12.16 -19.59
CA ALA A 31 7.09 12.86 -18.31
C ALA A 31 8.08 12.19 -17.34
N GLN A 32 8.92 13.00 -16.69
CA GLN A 32 9.91 12.55 -15.72
C GLN A 32 9.57 12.98 -14.29
N LEU A 33 8.74 14.00 -14.17
CA LEU A 33 8.41 14.69 -12.94
C LEU A 33 6.91 14.68 -12.73
N GLU A 34 6.50 14.66 -11.48
CA GLU A 34 5.14 14.94 -11.04
C GLU A 34 5.16 16.16 -10.10
N ILE A 35 4.04 16.88 -10.07
CA ILE A 35 3.88 18.07 -9.23
C ILE A 35 2.69 17.84 -8.31
N SER A 36 2.93 18.00 -7.02
CA SER A 36 1.93 17.85 -5.96
C SER A 36 1.70 19.20 -5.28
N PHE A 37 0.45 19.52 -4.95
CA PHE A 37 0.12 20.71 -4.16
C PHE A 37 -1.17 20.46 -3.39
N GLN A 38 -1.31 21.11 -2.24
CA GLN A 38 -2.51 20.99 -1.42
C GLN A 38 -3.61 21.94 -1.93
N THR A 39 -4.83 21.44 -1.97
CA THR A 39 -6.02 22.19 -2.38
C THR A 39 -7.19 21.92 -1.43
N SER A 40 -8.11 22.89 -1.34
CA SER A 40 -9.40 22.74 -0.68
C SER A 40 -10.47 23.01 -1.72
N ILE A 41 -11.42 22.10 -1.87
CA ILE A 41 -12.49 22.19 -2.86
C ILE A 41 -13.82 22.27 -2.11
N PRO A 42 -14.72 23.21 -2.45
CA PRO A 42 -16.03 23.28 -1.82
C PRO A 42 -16.85 22.02 -2.10
N ALA A 43 -17.71 21.65 -1.15
CA ALA A 43 -18.63 20.53 -1.33
C ALA A 43 -19.50 20.75 -2.57
N LEU A 44 -19.58 19.74 -3.44
CA LEU A 44 -20.33 19.80 -4.71
C LEU A 44 -19.91 20.98 -5.64
N GLY A 45 -18.65 21.40 -5.59
CA GLY A 45 -18.14 22.50 -6.43
C GLY A 45 -16.78 22.24 -7.07
N PHE A 46 -16.18 23.29 -7.61
CA PHE A 46 -14.89 23.25 -8.29
C PHE A 46 -14.04 24.48 -7.96
N ASN A 47 -12.72 24.34 -8.12
CA ASN A 47 -11.75 25.44 -8.06
C ASN A 47 -10.83 25.34 -9.28
N THR A 48 -10.43 26.48 -9.84
CA THR A 48 -9.52 26.54 -10.99
C THR A 48 -8.12 26.96 -10.55
N TYR A 49 -7.13 26.16 -10.94
CA TYR A 49 -5.71 26.43 -10.69
C TYR A 49 -4.99 26.66 -12.00
N TYR A 50 -4.03 27.59 -12.01
CA TYR A 50 -3.29 27.97 -13.20
C TYR A 50 -1.83 27.58 -13.09
N PHE A 51 -1.34 26.85 -14.08
CA PHE A 51 0.04 26.38 -14.17
C PHE A 51 0.81 27.24 -15.16
N GLN A 52 1.98 27.72 -14.74
CA GLN A 52 2.89 28.45 -15.60
C GLN A 52 4.28 27.84 -15.51
N ALA A 53 4.84 27.46 -16.66
CA ALA A 53 6.21 27.00 -16.75
C ALA A 53 7.17 28.14 -16.37
N ILE A 54 8.23 27.81 -15.65
CA ILE A 54 9.31 28.73 -15.25
C ILE A 54 10.64 28.15 -15.70
N SER A 55 11.59 29.01 -16.05
CA SER A 55 12.91 28.61 -16.54
C SER A 55 13.83 28.08 -15.43
N GLU A 56 13.63 28.53 -14.19
CA GLU A 56 14.39 28.09 -13.00
C GLU A 56 13.43 27.93 -11.80
N ILE A 57 13.71 26.94 -10.96
CA ILE A 57 13.00 26.74 -9.69
C ILE A 57 13.47 27.81 -8.71
N ASP A 58 12.60 28.78 -8.50
CA ASP A 58 12.83 29.85 -7.54
C ASP A 58 12.24 29.43 -6.18
N ILE A 59 13.10 29.20 -5.19
CA ILE A 59 12.72 28.78 -3.83
C ILE A 59 11.82 29.84 -3.17
N GLU A 60 11.96 31.12 -3.55
CA GLU A 60 11.06 32.19 -3.09
C GLU A 60 9.63 32.01 -3.62
N LYS A 61 9.42 31.28 -4.73
CA LYS A 61 8.11 31.01 -5.33
C LYS A 61 7.38 29.82 -4.72
N LYS A 62 7.64 29.49 -3.46
CA LYS A 62 6.94 28.44 -2.71
C LYS A 62 7.03 27.08 -3.42
N SER A 63 8.23 26.62 -3.74
CA SER A 63 8.39 25.27 -4.29
C SER A 63 9.54 24.54 -3.63
N SER A 64 9.39 23.22 -3.45
CA SER A 64 10.45 22.38 -2.93
C SER A 64 10.73 21.20 -3.86
N ILE A 65 12.01 20.80 -3.89
CA ILE A 65 12.47 19.61 -4.57
C ILE A 65 12.69 18.55 -3.50
N GLU A 66 12.21 17.34 -3.76
CA GLU A 66 12.47 16.20 -2.89
C GLU A 66 13.97 16.02 -2.63
N ARG A 67 14.30 15.74 -1.37
CA ARG A 67 15.68 15.41 -0.96
C ARG A 67 15.75 14.00 -0.40
N THR A 68 16.80 13.30 -0.77
CA THR A 68 17.21 12.03 -0.14
C THR A 68 18.16 12.34 1.00
N TYR A 69 17.93 11.75 2.16
CA TYR A 69 18.84 11.84 3.31
C TYR A 69 19.43 10.46 3.61
N ASN A 70 20.70 10.42 4.01
CA ASN A 70 21.40 9.18 4.42
C ASN A 70 21.10 8.78 5.88
N GLU A 71 19.98 9.23 6.43
CA GLU A 71 19.55 8.90 7.79
C GLU A 71 18.56 7.73 7.79
N ALA A 72 18.21 7.23 8.98
CA ALA A 72 17.16 6.22 9.13
C ALA A 72 15.87 6.68 8.44
N CYS A 73 15.25 5.81 7.65
CA CYS A 73 14.01 6.16 6.97
C CYS A 73 12.86 6.26 7.99
N ILE A 74 12.40 7.49 8.23
CA ILE A 74 11.32 7.80 9.15
C ILE A 74 10.43 8.84 8.50
N LEU A 75 9.15 8.51 8.26
CA LEU A 75 8.17 9.49 7.78
C LEU A 75 7.38 10.01 8.98
N GLN A 76 7.25 11.32 9.13
CA GLN A 76 6.57 11.90 10.29
C GLN A 76 5.83 13.20 10.01
N ASN A 77 4.58 13.29 10.45
CA ASN A 77 3.82 14.53 10.51
C ASN A 77 3.32 14.79 11.95
N GLN A 78 2.39 15.72 12.13
CA GLN A 78 1.83 16.10 13.43
C GLN A 78 1.07 14.95 14.12
N ASN A 79 0.58 13.97 13.36
CA ASN A 79 -0.36 12.96 13.82
C ASN A 79 0.22 11.54 13.81
N LEU A 80 1.13 11.26 12.89
CA LEU A 80 1.68 9.95 12.62
C LEU A 80 3.20 9.98 12.55
N ARG A 81 3.82 8.87 12.96
CA ARG A 81 5.24 8.57 12.76
C ARG A 81 5.38 7.13 12.27
N ILE A 82 6.09 6.95 11.17
CA ILE A 82 6.28 5.67 10.48
C ILE A 82 7.78 5.41 10.48
N GLU A 83 8.19 4.23 10.95
CA GLU A 83 9.60 3.84 11.02
C GLU A 83 9.84 2.60 10.19
N PHE A 84 10.96 2.61 9.48
CA PHE A 84 11.45 1.48 8.71
C PHE A 84 12.76 0.96 9.33
N ASP A 85 13.05 -0.32 9.16
CA ASP A 85 14.38 -0.86 9.47
C ASP A 85 15.36 -0.69 8.29
N ASP A 86 16.62 -1.05 8.51
CA ASP A 86 17.70 -0.91 7.52
C ASP A 86 17.49 -1.82 6.30
N GLN A 87 16.64 -2.84 6.41
CA GLN A 87 16.23 -3.74 5.34
C GLN A 87 14.98 -3.23 4.60
N GLY A 88 14.47 -2.06 4.95
CA GLY A 88 13.29 -1.45 4.32
C GLY A 88 11.96 -2.06 4.72
N ASN A 89 11.91 -2.84 5.80
CA ASN A 89 10.65 -3.35 6.35
C ASN A 89 9.98 -2.24 7.17
N LEU A 90 8.66 -2.13 7.04
CA LEU A 90 7.86 -1.33 7.98
C LEU A 90 8.01 -1.94 9.37
N LYS A 91 8.47 -1.13 10.33
CA LYS A 91 8.72 -1.55 11.71
C LYS A 91 7.64 -1.05 12.66
N ASN A 92 7.33 0.25 12.63
CA ASN A 92 6.36 0.85 13.55
C ASN A 92 5.47 1.86 12.83
N ILE A 93 4.20 1.91 13.23
CA ILE A 93 3.33 3.06 13.00
C ILE A 93 2.86 3.56 14.36
N THR A 94 3.20 4.80 14.68
CA THR A 94 2.81 5.48 15.92
C THR A 94 1.71 6.50 15.63
N ASN A 95 0.56 6.34 16.30
CA ASN A 95 -0.46 7.37 16.36
C ASN A 95 -0.11 8.36 17.48
N ARG A 96 0.41 9.53 17.11
CA ARG A 96 0.90 10.55 18.04
C ARG A 96 -0.23 11.25 18.79
N ARG A 97 -1.44 11.28 18.22
CA ARG A 97 -2.63 11.89 18.86
C ARG A 97 -3.21 10.99 19.95
N LYS A 98 -3.29 9.69 19.67
CA LYS A 98 -3.85 8.68 20.59
C LYS A 98 -2.80 8.02 21.47
N ASN A 99 -1.53 8.35 21.27
CA ASN A 99 -0.38 7.86 22.02
C ASN A 99 -0.28 6.32 22.09
N PHE A 100 -0.37 5.67 20.92
CA PHE A 100 -0.09 4.25 20.81
C PHE A 100 0.74 3.93 19.57
N THR A 101 1.44 2.80 19.61
CA THR A 101 2.24 2.28 18.52
C THR A 101 1.79 0.87 18.17
N VAL A 102 1.73 0.60 16.86
CA VAL A 102 1.60 -0.75 16.31
C VAL A 102 2.95 -1.15 15.78
N SER A 103 3.44 -2.29 16.26
CA SER A 103 4.72 -2.88 15.85
C SER A 103 4.47 -3.93 14.78
N PHE A 104 5.31 -3.96 13.76
CA PHE A 104 5.22 -4.87 12.63
C PHE A 104 6.40 -5.85 12.70
N SER A 105 6.10 -7.14 12.76
CA SER A 105 7.12 -8.19 12.64
C SER A 105 7.44 -8.51 11.19
N ALA A 106 6.48 -8.28 10.29
CA ALA A 106 6.67 -8.36 8.86
C ALA A 106 5.64 -7.51 8.12
N GLN A 107 6.06 -6.91 7.01
CA GLN A 107 5.17 -6.34 6.01
C GLN A 107 5.79 -6.56 4.64
N GLY A 108 4.97 -6.93 3.66
CA GLY A 108 5.42 -7.00 2.28
C GLY A 108 4.61 -7.92 1.38
N PHE A 109 5.12 -8.10 0.17
CA PHE A 109 4.52 -8.97 -0.84
C PHE A 109 4.95 -10.42 -0.66
N TYR A 110 3.96 -11.30 -0.70
CA TYR A 110 4.13 -12.75 -0.72
C TYR A 110 3.27 -13.32 -1.86
N TRP A 111 3.40 -14.61 -2.13
CA TRP A 111 2.54 -15.30 -3.07
C TRP A 111 2.28 -16.74 -2.67
N TYR A 112 1.09 -17.21 -2.99
CA TYR A 112 0.75 -18.62 -2.93
C TYR A 112 0.94 -19.25 -4.30
N THR A 113 1.56 -20.43 -4.33
CA THR A 113 1.58 -21.26 -5.54
C THR A 113 0.18 -21.79 -5.78
N SER A 114 -0.36 -21.58 -6.97
CA SER A 114 -1.65 -22.12 -7.37
C SER A 114 -1.60 -23.65 -7.46
N PHE A 115 -2.61 -24.35 -6.94
CA PHE A 115 -2.70 -25.80 -7.06
C PHE A 115 -2.89 -26.24 -8.54
N PRO A 116 -1.98 -27.04 -9.12
CA PRO A 116 -1.99 -27.41 -10.54
C PRO A 116 -2.91 -28.62 -10.78
N GLY A 117 -4.18 -28.48 -10.42
CA GLY A 117 -5.20 -29.50 -10.64
C GLY A 117 -5.62 -29.62 -12.11
N ASN A 118 -6.26 -30.73 -12.46
CA ASN A 118 -6.83 -30.97 -13.81
C ASN A 118 -8.38 -30.91 -13.82
N ASN A 119 -9.00 -30.62 -12.68
CA ASN A 119 -10.45 -30.54 -12.48
C ASN A 119 -11.23 -31.84 -12.78
N SER A 120 -10.58 -33.02 -12.73
CA SER A 120 -11.28 -34.31 -12.93
C SER A 120 -12.12 -34.74 -11.71
N GLY A 121 -11.93 -34.09 -10.57
CA GLY A 121 -12.65 -34.35 -9.32
C GLY A 121 -12.27 -33.33 -8.23
N PRO A 122 -12.96 -33.32 -7.09
CA PRO A 122 -12.70 -32.37 -5.99
C PRO A 122 -11.25 -32.37 -5.50
N GLU A 123 -10.62 -33.54 -5.41
CA GLU A 123 -9.22 -33.71 -5.02
C GLU A 123 -8.25 -33.10 -6.03
N PHE A 124 -8.63 -33.07 -7.31
CA PHE A 124 -7.86 -32.50 -8.42
C PHE A 124 -8.35 -31.11 -8.86
N GLN A 125 -9.17 -30.44 -8.04
CA GLN A 125 -9.65 -29.08 -8.33
C GLN A 125 -8.46 -28.11 -8.43
N ALA A 126 -8.27 -27.50 -9.59
CA ALA A 126 -7.23 -26.50 -9.80
C ALA A 126 -7.60 -25.17 -9.14
N SER A 127 -6.59 -24.37 -8.78
CA SER A 127 -6.83 -22.93 -8.56
C SER A 127 -7.15 -22.25 -9.90
N GLY A 128 -7.93 -21.17 -9.87
CA GLY A 128 -8.31 -20.45 -11.08
C GLY A 128 -9.23 -19.26 -10.79
N ALA A 129 -9.95 -18.78 -11.82
CA ALA A 129 -10.75 -17.56 -11.73
C ALA A 129 -11.81 -17.56 -10.61
N TYR A 130 -12.28 -18.73 -10.19
CA TYR A 130 -13.32 -18.88 -9.16
C TYR A 130 -12.82 -19.54 -7.87
N PHE A 131 -11.84 -20.43 -7.97
CA PHE A 131 -11.33 -21.19 -6.84
C PHE A 131 -9.95 -20.67 -6.48
N PHE A 132 -9.82 -20.12 -5.27
CA PHE A 132 -8.52 -19.95 -4.66
C PHE A 132 -8.15 -21.25 -3.95
N ARG A 133 -7.18 -21.99 -4.50
CA ARG A 133 -6.63 -23.21 -3.88
C ARG A 133 -5.11 -23.14 -3.87
N PRO A 134 -4.50 -22.67 -2.76
CA PRO A 134 -3.05 -22.65 -2.66
C PRO A 134 -2.50 -24.08 -2.53
N LEU A 135 -1.38 -24.36 -3.18
CA LEU A 135 -0.70 -25.65 -3.12
C LEU A 135 -0.22 -25.99 -1.70
N THR A 136 0.20 -24.98 -0.95
CA THR A 136 0.61 -25.07 0.45
C THR A 136 0.01 -23.92 1.25
N PRO A 137 -0.21 -24.08 2.57
CA PRO A 137 -0.80 -23.02 3.39
C PRO A 137 0.18 -21.86 3.70
N THR A 138 1.46 -22.02 3.39
CA THR A 138 2.51 -21.03 3.67
C THR A 138 2.91 -20.34 2.37
N PRO A 139 2.70 -19.02 2.22
CA PRO A 139 3.12 -18.32 1.02
C PRO A 139 4.63 -18.04 1.05
N LEU A 140 5.18 -17.83 -0.13
CA LEU A 140 6.58 -17.50 -0.34
C LEU A 140 6.74 -15.98 -0.47
N PRO A 141 7.83 -15.38 0.06
CA PRO A 141 8.09 -13.96 -0.15
C PRO A 141 8.31 -13.69 -1.65
N VAL A 142 7.82 -12.55 -2.14
CA VAL A 142 8.08 -12.10 -3.52
C VAL A 142 9.56 -11.73 -3.71
N SER A 143 10.20 -11.27 -2.64
CA SER A 143 11.65 -11.08 -2.58
C SER A 143 12.15 -11.23 -1.16
N ASN A 144 13.36 -11.78 -1.00
CA ASN A 144 14.06 -11.86 0.30
C ASN A 144 14.83 -10.58 0.63
N THR A 145 15.04 -9.73 -0.37
CA THR A 145 15.72 -8.44 -0.24
C THR A 145 14.88 -7.34 -0.85
N ARG A 146 15.03 -6.12 -0.36
CA ARG A 146 14.36 -4.96 -0.92
C ARG A 146 15.23 -3.73 -0.70
N ASN A 147 15.09 -2.75 -1.57
CA ASN A 147 15.76 -1.47 -1.43
C ASN A 147 14.73 -0.42 -1.05
N ILE A 148 15.06 0.38 -0.04
CA ILE A 148 14.24 1.51 0.40
C ILE A 148 14.94 2.82 0.06
N THR A 149 14.18 3.82 -0.38
CA THR A 149 14.66 5.19 -0.55
C THR A 149 13.60 6.13 -0.03
N CYS A 150 14.00 7.05 0.85
CA CYS A 150 13.06 7.97 1.48
C CYS A 150 13.33 9.41 1.05
N THR A 151 12.27 10.06 0.59
CA THR A 151 12.28 11.41 0.07
C THR A 151 11.38 12.30 0.91
N TYR A 152 11.83 13.52 1.12
CA TYR A 152 11.17 14.50 1.98
C TYR A 152 10.97 15.79 1.22
N SER A 153 9.77 16.34 1.35
CA SER A 153 9.34 17.62 0.80
C SER A 153 8.47 18.35 1.81
N ASN A 154 8.01 19.55 1.48
CA ASN A 154 7.26 20.38 2.43
C ASN A 154 5.83 19.86 2.69
N ILE A 155 5.18 19.28 1.68
CA ILE A 155 3.78 18.84 1.77
C ILE A 155 3.64 17.33 1.92
N SER A 156 4.68 16.56 1.59
CA SER A 156 4.65 15.11 1.71
C SER A 156 6.03 14.49 1.95
N GLN A 157 6.02 13.29 2.50
CA GLN A 157 7.19 12.44 2.66
C GLN A 157 6.86 11.08 2.07
N ARG A 158 7.83 10.43 1.45
CA ARG A 158 7.65 9.17 0.73
C ARG A 158 8.74 8.17 1.07
N ALA A 159 8.37 6.92 1.26
CA ALA A 159 9.26 5.78 1.24
C ALA A 159 8.97 4.94 -0.01
N SER A 160 9.93 4.85 -0.92
CA SER A 160 9.89 3.99 -2.11
C SER A 160 10.59 2.67 -1.82
N ILE A 161 9.87 1.57 -1.91
CA ILE A 161 10.36 0.21 -1.64
C ILE A 161 10.31 -0.59 -2.95
N VAL A 162 11.47 -1.03 -3.42
CA VAL A 162 11.58 -1.91 -4.60
C VAL A 162 11.90 -3.32 -4.11
N TYR A 163 10.98 -4.27 -4.36
CA TYR A 163 11.15 -5.68 -3.99
C TYR A 163 11.93 -6.42 -5.07
N ASN A 164 11.56 -6.21 -6.34
CA ASN A 164 12.22 -6.74 -7.53
C ASN A 164 11.73 -5.98 -8.78
N GLU A 165 12.08 -6.46 -9.97
CA GLU A 165 11.77 -5.83 -11.27
C GLU A 165 10.27 -5.69 -11.59
N TRP A 166 9.39 -6.45 -10.91
CA TRP A 166 7.95 -6.46 -11.18
C TRP A 166 7.09 -6.13 -9.95
N ALA A 167 7.70 -5.84 -8.79
CA ALA A 167 6.98 -5.51 -7.56
C ALA A 167 7.64 -4.34 -6.80
N SER A 168 6.86 -3.29 -6.58
CA SER A 168 7.26 -2.11 -5.83
C SER A 168 6.11 -1.51 -5.04
N GLN A 169 6.45 -0.71 -4.03
CA GLN A 169 5.51 -0.04 -3.15
C GLN A 169 5.98 1.39 -2.85
N GLU A 170 5.05 2.34 -2.85
CA GLU A 170 5.28 3.68 -2.32
C GLU A 170 4.41 3.90 -1.09
N ILE A 171 5.02 4.35 0.01
CA ILE A 171 4.32 4.72 1.24
C ILE A 171 4.45 6.22 1.39
N ARG A 172 3.32 6.94 1.36
CA ARG A 172 3.26 8.40 1.40
C ARG A 172 2.59 8.87 2.69
N LEU A 173 3.19 9.88 3.31
CA LEU A 173 2.64 10.60 4.44
C LEU A 173 2.59 12.09 4.12
N TYR A 174 1.37 12.60 3.92
CA TYR A 174 1.14 14.02 3.70
C TYR A 174 1.19 14.83 4.99
N ASP A 175 1.52 16.11 4.87
CA ASP A 175 1.44 17.04 5.99
C ASP A 175 0.02 17.09 6.57
N GLY A 176 -0.09 17.05 7.90
CA GLY A 176 -1.39 17.09 8.60
C GLY A 176 -2.30 15.87 8.43
N ALA A 177 -1.95 14.85 7.63
CA ALA A 177 -2.78 13.67 7.40
C ALA A 177 -2.90 12.75 8.64
N ASN A 178 -4.05 12.09 8.79
CA ASN A 178 -4.30 11.10 9.85
C ASN A 178 -4.23 9.65 9.34
N ASN A 179 -3.89 9.47 8.08
CA ASN A 179 -3.75 8.20 7.39
C ASN A 179 -2.40 8.15 6.67
N VAL A 180 -1.98 6.94 6.36
CA VAL A 180 -0.83 6.65 5.50
C VAL A 180 -1.37 6.14 4.19
N GLU A 181 -0.86 6.64 3.07
CA GLU A 181 -1.19 6.10 1.75
C GLU A 181 -0.15 5.05 1.37
N MET A 182 -0.62 3.89 0.95
CA MET A 182 0.23 2.80 0.47
C MET A 182 -0.21 2.46 -0.94
N GLU A 183 0.63 2.78 -1.91
CA GLU A 183 0.45 2.50 -3.33
C GLU A 183 1.39 1.37 -3.73
N TRP A 184 0.98 0.54 -4.67
CA TRP A 184 1.83 -0.53 -5.17
C TRP A 184 1.66 -0.78 -6.66
N ILE A 185 2.72 -1.29 -7.25
CA ILE A 185 2.77 -1.79 -8.62
C ILE A 185 3.24 -3.24 -8.55
N VAL A 186 2.41 -4.13 -9.07
CA VAL A 186 2.70 -5.56 -9.18
C VAL A 186 2.41 -6.01 -10.61
N GLY A 187 3.43 -6.49 -11.30
CA GLY A 187 3.33 -7.13 -12.60
C GLY A 187 4.35 -6.61 -13.63
N PRO A 188 4.51 -7.33 -14.76
CA PRO A 188 3.86 -8.60 -15.07
C PRO A 188 4.30 -9.73 -14.13
N ILE A 189 3.35 -10.57 -13.69
CA ILE A 189 3.66 -11.69 -12.77
C ILE A 189 4.42 -12.75 -13.56
N PRO A 190 5.64 -13.15 -13.15
CA PRO A 190 6.45 -14.09 -13.91
C PRO A 190 5.85 -15.50 -13.84
N ILE A 191 5.72 -16.16 -14.98
CA ILE A 191 5.15 -17.51 -15.12
C ILE A 191 6.01 -18.47 -15.95
N ASP A 192 7.23 -18.06 -16.34
CA ASP A 192 8.14 -18.86 -17.16
C ASP A 192 8.59 -20.16 -16.48
N ASP A 193 8.45 -20.22 -15.15
CA ASP A 193 8.65 -21.41 -14.33
C ASP A 193 7.46 -22.39 -14.33
N ASN A 194 6.40 -22.08 -15.09
CA ASN A 194 5.13 -22.81 -15.13
C ASN A 194 4.39 -22.89 -13.77
N LEU A 195 4.65 -21.93 -12.87
CA LEU A 195 3.96 -21.84 -11.58
C LEU A 195 2.99 -20.67 -11.57
N GLY A 196 1.69 -20.96 -11.37
CA GLY A 196 0.70 -19.93 -11.06
C GLY A 196 1.01 -19.28 -9.71
N LYS A 197 0.96 -17.95 -9.66
CA LYS A 197 1.30 -17.16 -8.46
C LYS A 197 0.16 -16.24 -8.07
N GLU A 198 -0.30 -16.36 -6.84
CA GLU A 198 -1.38 -15.55 -6.28
C GLU A 198 -0.78 -14.58 -5.27
N ILE A 199 -0.51 -13.36 -5.72
CA ILE A 199 0.22 -12.34 -4.96
C ILE A 199 -0.66 -11.75 -3.85
N ILE A 200 -0.09 -11.59 -2.66
CA ILE A 200 -0.74 -10.99 -1.50
C ILE A 200 0.15 -9.89 -0.91
N MET A 201 -0.48 -8.88 -0.31
CA MET A 201 0.18 -7.97 0.62
C MET A 201 -0.17 -8.43 2.04
N ARG A 202 0.84 -8.65 2.89
CA ARG A 202 0.67 -9.12 4.26
C ARG A 202 1.20 -8.09 5.25
N TYR A 203 0.50 -7.95 6.38
CA TYR A 203 0.88 -7.16 7.53
C TYR A 203 0.79 -8.04 8.77
N ASP A 204 1.94 -8.34 9.38
CA ASP A 204 2.03 -9.08 10.63
C ASP A 204 2.34 -8.08 11.75
N THR A 205 1.41 -7.97 12.71
CA THR A 205 1.45 -6.96 13.76
C THR A 205 1.35 -7.59 15.14
N ASP A 206 1.68 -6.80 16.16
CA ASP A 206 1.54 -7.16 17.57
C ASP A 206 0.11 -7.01 18.13
N ILE A 207 -0.90 -6.74 17.28
CA ILE A 207 -2.30 -6.60 17.67
C ILE A 207 -2.90 -7.97 18.03
N GLN A 208 -3.44 -8.07 19.24
CA GLN A 208 -4.00 -9.33 19.78
C GLN A 208 -5.47 -9.51 19.38
N THR A 209 -5.69 -9.96 18.15
CA THR A 209 -7.02 -10.05 17.54
C THR A 209 -7.88 -11.22 18.01
N ASN A 210 -7.28 -12.25 18.61
CA ASN A 210 -7.93 -13.54 18.91
C ASN A 210 -8.65 -14.16 17.70
N GLY A 211 -8.11 -13.94 16.49
CA GLY A 211 -8.66 -14.46 15.25
C GLY A 211 -9.84 -13.67 14.69
N LEU A 212 -10.21 -12.54 15.30
CA LEU A 212 -11.27 -11.65 14.84
C LEU A 212 -10.76 -10.60 13.86
N PHE A 213 -11.55 -10.32 12.83
CA PHE A 213 -11.31 -9.26 11.86
C PHE A 213 -12.63 -8.81 11.25
N TYR A 214 -12.64 -7.68 10.56
CA TYR A 214 -13.88 -7.05 10.10
C TYR A 214 -13.73 -6.66 8.65
N THR A 215 -14.64 -7.13 7.80
CA THR A 215 -14.67 -6.80 6.37
C THR A 215 -15.98 -6.12 6.00
N ASP A 216 -15.93 -5.20 5.04
CA ASP A 216 -17.14 -4.51 4.61
C ASP A 216 -18.00 -5.36 3.66
N ALA A 217 -19.30 -5.07 3.66
CA ALA A 217 -20.24 -5.55 2.66
C ALA A 217 -20.58 -4.43 1.68
N ASN A 218 -20.03 -4.51 0.48
CA ASN A 218 -20.30 -3.58 -0.63
C ASN A 218 -20.07 -2.10 -0.28
N GLY A 219 -19.04 -1.78 0.50
CA GLY A 219 -18.72 -0.42 0.92
C GLY A 219 -19.59 0.13 2.05
N ARG A 220 -20.43 -0.69 2.70
CA ARG A 220 -21.42 -0.26 3.70
C ARG A 220 -21.13 -0.84 5.10
N GLU A 221 -21.83 -1.90 5.44
CA GLU A 221 -21.82 -2.49 6.78
C GLU A 221 -20.51 -3.24 7.05
N MET A 222 -19.98 -3.14 8.27
CA MET A 222 -18.86 -3.95 8.72
C MET A 222 -19.37 -5.26 9.30
N ILE A 223 -18.89 -6.39 8.77
CA ILE A 223 -19.23 -7.71 9.25
C ILE A 223 -18.05 -8.27 10.04
N GLU A 224 -18.32 -8.72 11.27
CA GLU A 224 -17.35 -9.45 12.08
C GLU A 224 -17.09 -10.84 11.49
N ARG A 225 -15.81 -11.18 11.36
CA ARG A 225 -15.30 -12.45 10.88
C ARG A 225 -14.43 -13.07 11.96
N LYS A 226 -14.49 -14.39 12.07
CA LYS A 226 -13.60 -15.17 12.94
C LYS A 226 -12.95 -16.26 12.11
N ARG A 227 -11.62 -16.37 12.22
CA ARG A 227 -10.84 -17.41 11.54
C ARG A 227 -11.37 -18.80 11.93
N ASP A 228 -11.50 -19.67 10.93
CA ASP A 228 -11.92 -21.07 11.09
C ASP A 228 -13.28 -21.26 11.79
N TYR A 229 -14.19 -20.30 11.61
CA TYR A 229 -15.50 -20.31 12.25
C TYR A 229 -16.63 -19.96 11.29
N ARG A 230 -17.81 -20.55 11.53
CA ARG A 230 -19.08 -20.21 10.87
C ARG A 230 -20.19 -20.15 11.92
N PRO A 231 -21.07 -19.13 11.87
CA PRO A 231 -22.12 -18.96 12.87
C PRO A 231 -23.28 -19.94 12.73
N SER A 232 -23.54 -20.44 11.52
CA SER A 232 -24.75 -21.21 11.21
C SER A 232 -24.55 -22.73 11.12
N TRP A 233 -23.32 -23.24 11.17
CA TRP A 233 -23.05 -24.68 11.17
C TRP A 233 -21.69 -25.00 11.80
N ASN A 234 -21.51 -26.27 12.18
CA ASN A 234 -20.21 -26.78 12.65
C ASN A 234 -19.23 -26.86 11.47
N TYR A 235 -18.22 -25.99 11.45
CA TYR A 235 -17.29 -25.85 10.34
C TYR A 235 -16.07 -26.77 10.50
N THR A 236 -15.92 -27.72 9.58
CA THR A 236 -14.69 -28.51 9.42
C THR A 236 -13.73 -27.80 8.48
N VAL A 237 -12.52 -27.52 8.95
CA VAL A 237 -11.48 -26.83 8.15
C VAL A 237 -10.82 -27.82 7.20
N TYR A 238 -11.17 -27.76 5.91
CA TYR A 238 -10.47 -28.50 4.84
C TYR A 238 -9.40 -27.64 4.16
N GLU A 239 -9.68 -26.34 4.01
CA GLU A 239 -8.79 -25.37 3.36
C GLU A 239 -8.54 -24.21 4.33
N SER A 240 -7.44 -24.29 5.09
CA SER A 240 -7.14 -23.36 6.19
C SER A 240 -6.82 -21.93 5.75
N VAL A 241 -6.44 -21.75 4.48
CA VAL A 241 -6.19 -20.42 3.90
C VAL A 241 -7.43 -19.90 3.18
N SER A 242 -7.85 -20.55 2.09
CA SER A 242 -8.91 -20.03 1.23
C SER A 242 -10.28 -19.99 1.91
N GLY A 243 -10.54 -20.90 2.86
CA GLY A 243 -11.75 -20.87 3.70
C GLY A 243 -11.86 -19.63 4.61
N ASN A 244 -10.81 -18.81 4.71
CA ASN A 244 -10.78 -17.59 5.51
C ASN A 244 -10.64 -16.31 4.66
N TYR A 245 -10.67 -16.41 3.33
CA TYR A 245 -10.73 -15.25 2.45
C TYR A 245 -12.15 -14.73 2.31
N TYR A 246 -12.29 -13.40 2.36
CA TYR A 246 -13.56 -12.70 2.19
C TYR A 246 -13.38 -11.54 1.22
N PRO A 247 -14.44 -11.13 0.51
CA PRO A 247 -14.41 -9.89 -0.25
C PRO A 247 -14.08 -8.70 0.66
N ILE A 248 -13.21 -7.83 0.17
CA ILE A 248 -12.87 -6.53 0.79
C ILE A 248 -13.10 -5.44 -0.26
N PRO A 249 -14.37 -5.07 -0.55
CA PRO A 249 -14.65 -4.05 -1.56
C PRO A 249 -14.08 -2.68 -1.21
N SER A 250 -13.98 -2.32 0.08
CA SER A 250 -13.46 -1.01 0.49
C SER A 250 -12.53 -1.02 1.69
N ARG A 251 -12.77 -1.87 2.70
CA ARG A 251 -12.01 -1.82 3.95
C ARG A 251 -12.01 -3.13 4.72
N VAL A 252 -10.86 -3.42 5.32
CA VAL A 252 -10.68 -4.44 6.34
C VAL A 252 -9.97 -3.81 7.52
N TRP A 253 -10.30 -4.25 8.73
CA TRP A 253 -9.55 -3.85 9.92
C TRP A 253 -9.54 -4.94 10.98
N ILE A 254 -8.58 -4.82 11.87
CA ILE A 254 -8.40 -5.61 13.08
C ILE A 254 -8.27 -4.66 14.26
N LYS A 255 -8.54 -5.16 15.48
CA LYS A 255 -8.34 -4.40 16.72
C LYS A 255 -7.99 -5.34 17.86
N ASP A 256 -7.45 -4.79 18.92
CA ASP A 256 -7.44 -5.42 20.24
C ASP A 256 -8.18 -4.52 21.25
N ASN A 257 -8.01 -4.77 22.55
CA ASN A 257 -8.69 -3.97 23.58
C ASN A 257 -8.12 -2.54 23.70
N GLN A 258 -6.93 -2.27 23.18
CA GLN A 258 -6.19 -1.03 23.34
C GLN A 258 -6.03 -0.25 22.03
N ARG A 259 -6.03 -0.93 20.87
CA ARG A 259 -5.64 -0.39 19.56
C ARG A 259 -6.63 -0.76 18.47
#